data_AF-A4EVI4-F1
#
_entry.id   AF-A4EVI4-F1
#
_cell.length_a   1.000
_cell.length_b   1.000
_cell.length_c   1.000
_cell.angle_alpha   90.00
_cell.angle_beta   90.00
_cell.angle_gamma   90.00
#
_symmetry.space_group_name_H-M   'P 1'
#
loop_
_entity.id
_entity.type
_entity.pdbx_description
1 polymer ?
#
loop_
_entity_poly.entity_id
_entity_poly.type
_entity_poly.pdbx_seq_one_letter_code
_entity_poly.pdbx_strand_id
1 'polypeptide(L)'
;MNQAVQLPIFVFFALLSIDFALLIFAGRNLLRATDSHQSGSGAMAPVWGSYLAYLLLALLSSSLWWEAWLISNQEPDNIDFEAQRNAEHSARYSLILTPDGRILDFKGEITFGLTRRLKKVLSENPEIETLLLSSAGGLIYEARGAAKLIAEFGLNTEARGLCASACTLLFAAGNRRQIGMDGSLGFHSYQLRHFGGLPQINIEKEQKRDEKYLISRGVSEDFVKKVFETSAEKLWFPSADQLTKAGVTTN
;
A
#
# COMPACT_ATOMS: atom_id res chain seq x y z
N MET A 1 9.06 23.74 0.87
CA MET A 1 9.96 24.72 1.52
C MET A 1 9.54 24.85 2.97
N ASN A 2 10.25 24.13 3.86
CA ASN A 2 10.42 24.33 5.31
C ASN A 2 10.71 22.97 5.96
N GLN A 3 11.81 22.33 5.54
CA GLN A 3 12.39 21.15 6.19
C GLN A 3 13.75 21.48 6.83
N ALA A 4 14.11 22.76 6.98
CA ALA A 4 15.50 23.14 7.22
C ALA A 4 15.87 23.39 8.69
N VAL A 5 14.94 23.27 9.64
CA VAL A 5 15.26 23.55 11.05
C VAL A 5 14.63 22.50 11.95
N GLN A 6 15.41 21.46 12.26
CA GLN A 6 15.13 20.66 13.46
C GLN A 6 15.38 21.57 14.67
N LEU A 7 14.31 21.88 15.42
CA LEU A 7 14.40 22.65 16.66
C LEU A 7 15.11 21.77 17.71
N PRO A 8 16.32 22.12 18.17
CA PRO A 8 17.02 21.30 19.15
C PRO A 8 16.18 21.17 20.42
N ILE A 9 16.13 19.96 20.99
CA ILE A 9 15.21 19.66 22.09
C ILE A 9 15.41 20.56 23.32
N PHE A 10 16.64 21.01 23.58
CA PHE A 10 16.93 21.96 24.65
C PHE A 10 16.37 23.37 24.38
N VAL A 11 16.33 23.81 23.11
CA VAL A 11 15.70 25.08 22.71
C VAL A 11 14.19 24.98 22.89
N PHE A 12 13.58 23.85 22.51
CA PHE A 12 12.18 23.58 22.78
C PHE A 12 11.83 23.71 24.26
N PHE A 13 12.54 23.00 25.16
CA PHE A 13 12.27 23.08 26.59
C PHE A 13 12.48 24.49 27.16
N ALA A 14 13.47 25.24 26.65
CA ALA A 14 13.68 26.63 27.05
C ALA A 14 12.50 27.53 26.65
N LEU A 15 12.06 27.45 25.38
CA LEU A 15 10.92 28.23 24.88
C LEU A 15 9.61 27.85 25.59
N LEU A 16 9.37 26.55 25.80
CA LEU A 16 8.22 26.04 26.55
C LEU A 16 8.20 26.60 27.97
N SER A 17 9.35 26.60 28.66
CA SER A 17 9.46 27.10 30.04
C SER A 17 9.18 28.60 30.13
N ILE A 18 9.68 29.38 29.16
CA ILE A 18 9.44 30.83 29.08
C ILE A 18 7.96 31.10 28.83
N ASP A 19 7.34 30.45 27.84
CA ASP A 19 5.94 30.67 27.49
C ASP A 19 5.00 30.25 28.64
N PHE A 20 5.29 29.12 29.28
CA PHE A 20 4.57 28.66 30.47
C PHE A 20 4.66 29.66 31.64
N ALA A 21 5.84 30.23 31.88
CA ALA A 21 6.01 31.27 32.91
C ALA A 21 5.23 32.55 32.57
N LEU A 22 5.20 32.94 31.30
CA LEU A 22 4.42 34.10 30.83
C LEU A 22 2.92 33.87 31.00
N LEU A 23 2.40 32.68 30.72
CA LEU A 23 1.00 32.33 30.97
C LEU A 23 0.66 32.45 32.45
N ILE A 24 1.47 31.86 33.35
CA ILE A 24 1.26 32.00 34.80
C ILE A 24 1.24 33.47 35.22
N PHE A 25 2.19 34.27 34.71
CA PHE A 25 2.25 35.70 35.01
C PHE A 25 0.99 36.44 34.52
N ALA A 26 0.55 36.18 33.30
CA ALA A 26 -0.68 36.74 32.74
C ALA A 26 -1.91 36.35 33.58
N GLY A 27 -2.03 35.08 33.98
CA GLY A 27 -3.10 34.60 34.84
C GLY A 27 -3.13 35.27 36.21
N ARG A 28 -1.97 35.46 36.85
CA ARG A 28 -1.87 36.18 38.14
C ARG A 28 -2.30 37.64 38.02
N ASN A 29 -1.90 38.32 36.95
CA ASN A 29 -2.31 39.72 36.72
C ASN A 29 -3.80 39.81 36.39
N LEU A 30 -4.34 38.86 35.64
CA LEU A 30 -5.76 38.78 35.37
C LEU A 30 -6.55 38.65 36.67
N LEU A 31 -6.19 37.72 37.56
CA LEU A 31 -6.85 37.54 38.86
C LEU A 31 -6.85 38.84 39.69
N ARG A 32 -5.70 39.51 39.77
CA ARG A 32 -5.59 40.80 40.48
C ARG A 32 -6.50 41.88 39.86
N ALA A 33 -6.57 41.92 38.53
CA ALA A 33 -7.41 42.88 37.82
C ALA A 33 -8.90 42.57 38.02
N THR A 34 -9.30 41.30 37.99
CA THR A 34 -10.68 40.89 38.25
C THR A 34 -11.09 41.17 39.69
N ASP A 35 -10.24 40.91 40.68
CA ASP A 35 -10.49 41.20 42.10
C ASP A 35 -10.66 42.72 42.34
N SER A 36 -9.81 43.53 41.72
CA SER A 36 -9.92 44.99 41.77
C SER A 36 -11.18 45.50 41.08
N HIS A 37 -11.62 44.86 39.98
CA HIS A 37 -12.84 45.25 39.28
C HIS A 37 -14.11 44.89 40.06
N GLN A 38 -14.09 43.72 40.73
CA GLN A 38 -15.19 43.23 41.56
C GLN A 38 -15.40 44.10 42.79
N SER A 39 -14.31 44.55 43.44
CA SER A 39 -14.39 45.45 44.61
C SER A 39 -14.86 46.87 44.25
N GLY A 40 -14.73 47.30 42.99
CA GLY A 40 -15.19 48.61 42.51
C GLY A 40 -16.60 48.61 41.91
N SER A 41 -16.77 47.95 40.75
CA SER A 41 -18.02 48.04 39.96
C SER A 41 -19.03 46.93 40.24
N GLY A 42 -18.55 45.75 40.68
CA GLY A 42 -19.36 44.54 40.86
C GLY A 42 -19.87 43.87 39.58
N ALA A 43 -19.57 44.39 38.38
CA ALA A 43 -20.05 43.82 37.13
C ALA A 43 -19.34 42.49 36.81
N MET A 44 -20.11 41.41 36.68
CA MET A 44 -19.55 40.06 36.48
C MET A 44 -19.28 39.69 35.03
N ALA A 45 -19.95 40.31 34.06
CA ALA A 45 -19.77 39.97 32.64
C ALA A 45 -18.33 40.18 32.13
N PRO A 46 -17.62 41.28 32.44
CA PRO A 46 -16.21 41.45 32.08
C PRO A 46 -15.30 40.41 32.74
N VAL A 47 -15.62 40.02 33.98
CA VAL A 47 -14.87 38.98 34.72
C VAL A 47 -14.98 37.64 34.00
N TRP A 48 -16.19 37.17 33.70
CA TRP A 48 -16.40 35.91 32.97
C TRP A 48 -15.80 35.93 31.57
N GLY A 49 -15.95 37.03 30.84
CA GLY A 49 -15.36 37.20 29.51
C GLY A 49 -13.83 37.11 29.55
N SER A 50 -13.20 37.70 30.57
CA SER A 50 -11.75 37.66 30.73
C SER A 50 -11.22 36.27 31.09
N TYR A 51 -11.95 35.51 31.93
CA TYR A 51 -11.62 34.11 32.21
C TYR A 51 -11.78 33.22 30.97
N LEU A 52 -12.83 33.42 30.17
CA LEU A 52 -13.01 32.69 28.92
C LEU A 52 -11.88 32.99 27.92
N ALA A 53 -11.51 34.26 27.77
CA ALA A 53 -10.41 34.66 26.89
C ALA A 53 -9.08 34.02 27.34
N TYR A 54 -8.79 34.01 28.63
CA TYR A 54 -7.59 33.37 29.18
C TYR A 54 -7.59 31.85 28.99
N LEU A 55 -8.73 31.19 29.16
CA LEU A 55 -8.88 29.75 28.89
C LEU A 55 -8.57 29.43 27.42
N LEU A 56 -9.11 30.22 26.48
CA LEU A 56 -8.86 30.04 25.05
C LEU A 56 -7.37 30.24 24.71
N LEU A 57 -6.72 31.25 25.29
CA LEU A 57 -5.28 31.47 25.14
C LEU A 57 -4.47 30.27 25.65
N ALA A 58 -4.80 29.72 26.82
CA ALA A 58 -4.11 28.56 27.38
C ALA A 58 -4.27 27.30 26.50
N LEU A 59 -5.46 27.08 25.92
CA LEU A 59 -5.69 25.99 24.98
C LEU A 59 -4.89 26.16 23.69
N LEU A 60 -4.83 27.38 23.14
CA LEU A 60 -4.02 27.68 21.96
C LEU A 60 -2.53 27.46 22.23
N SER A 61 -2.00 27.97 23.36
CA SER A 61 -0.61 27.71 23.76
C SER A 61 -0.33 26.21 23.90
N SER A 62 -1.25 25.46 24.51
CA SER A 62 -1.11 24.00 24.64
C SER A 62 -1.03 23.29 23.28
N SER A 63 -1.85 23.72 22.32
CA SER A 63 -1.82 23.20 20.95
C SER A 63 -0.49 23.50 20.25
N LEU A 64 0.02 24.73 20.40
CA LEU A 64 1.30 25.13 19.80
C LEU A 64 2.49 24.41 20.46
N TRP A 65 2.44 24.15 21.77
CA TRP A 65 3.45 23.34 22.45
C TRP A 65 3.47 21.90 21.94
N TRP A 66 2.29 21.33 21.68
CA TRP A 66 2.16 19.99 21.10
C TRP A 66 2.77 19.92 19.69
N GLU A 67 2.48 20.90 18.84
CA GLU A 67 3.10 20.99 17.51
C GLU A 67 4.62 21.16 17.58
N ALA A 68 5.12 22.03 18.47
CA ALA A 68 6.55 22.23 18.65
C ALA A 68 7.25 20.94 19.17
N TRP A 69 6.59 20.19 20.04
CA TRP A 69 7.07 18.88 20.51
C TRP A 69 7.17 17.87 19.37
N LEU A 70 6.15 17.78 18.51
CA LEU A 70 6.17 16.91 17.34
C LEU A 70 7.33 17.24 16.40
N ILE A 71 7.61 18.52 16.19
CA ILE A 71 8.72 18.99 15.34
C ILE A 71 10.08 18.66 15.98
N SER A 72 10.23 18.87 17.30
CA SER A 72 11.49 18.58 18.00
C SER A 72 11.78 17.08 18.18
N ASN A 73 10.74 16.24 18.25
CA ASN A 73 10.87 14.79 18.38
C ASN A 73 10.70 14.03 17.05
N GLN A 74 10.62 14.74 15.92
CA GLN A 74 10.64 14.10 14.62
C GLN A 74 12.00 13.42 14.42
N GLU A 75 12.01 12.09 14.24
CA GLU A 75 13.25 11.38 13.91
C GLU A 75 13.85 11.99 12.63
N PRO A 76 15.18 12.19 12.57
CA PRO A 76 15.83 12.64 11.36
C PRO A 76 15.46 11.71 10.20
N ASP A 77 15.22 12.29 9.02
CA ASP A 77 14.85 11.62 7.76
C ASP A 77 15.99 10.73 7.20
N ASN A 78 16.88 10.23 8.07
CA ASN A 78 18.14 9.57 7.72
C ASN A 78 18.02 8.06 7.49
N ILE A 79 16.84 7.49 7.70
CA ILE A 79 16.48 6.16 7.22
C ILE A 79 15.44 6.38 6.13
N ASP A 80 15.83 6.19 4.87
CA ASP A 80 14.88 6.13 3.77
C ASP A 80 14.05 4.84 3.93
N PHE A 81 13.11 4.88 4.87
CA PHE A 81 12.23 3.75 5.21
C PHE A 81 11.48 3.26 3.97
N GLU A 82 11.16 4.17 3.04
CA GLU A 82 10.58 3.80 1.77
C GLU A 82 11.56 2.99 0.92
N ALA A 83 12.81 3.45 0.74
CA ALA A 83 13.82 2.67 0.02
C ALA A 83 14.14 1.34 0.69
N GLN A 84 14.21 1.29 2.03
CA GLN A 84 14.45 0.04 2.75
C GLN A 84 13.30 -0.95 2.51
N ARG A 85 12.05 -0.52 2.70
CA ARG A 85 10.86 -1.35 2.45
C ARG A 85 10.79 -1.80 0.98
N ASN A 86 11.12 -0.90 0.04
CA ASN A 86 11.17 -1.23 -1.37
C ASN A 86 12.27 -2.26 -1.67
N ALA A 87 13.44 -2.15 -1.04
CA ALA A 87 14.53 -3.11 -1.15
C ALA A 87 14.11 -4.48 -0.63
N GLU A 88 13.54 -4.54 0.59
CA GLU A 88 13.02 -5.77 1.21
C GLU A 88 11.97 -6.46 0.33
N HIS A 89 11.00 -5.70 -0.19
CA HIS A 89 10.00 -6.25 -1.11
C HIS A 89 10.63 -6.74 -2.41
N SER A 90 11.52 -5.95 -3.01
CA SER A 90 12.16 -6.31 -4.27
C SER A 90 13.10 -7.52 -4.16
N ALA A 91 13.60 -7.83 -2.96
CA ALA A 91 14.40 -9.02 -2.71
C ALA A 91 13.58 -10.32 -2.77
N ARG A 92 12.24 -10.25 -2.72
CA ARG A 92 11.34 -11.43 -2.76
C ARG A 92 11.05 -11.94 -4.16
N TYR A 93 11.51 -11.24 -5.20
CA TYR A 93 11.35 -11.65 -6.58
C TYR A 93 12.53 -11.20 -7.46
N SER A 94 12.65 -11.79 -8.64
CA SER A 94 13.59 -11.39 -9.67
C SER A 94 12.86 -11.10 -10.99
N LEU A 95 13.46 -10.19 -11.77
CA LEU A 95 13.09 -9.88 -13.15
C LEU A 95 14.40 -9.91 -13.94
N ILE A 96 14.63 -10.99 -14.69
CA ILE A 96 15.88 -11.23 -15.40
C ILE A 96 15.58 -11.25 -16.89
N LEU A 97 16.18 -10.32 -17.63
CA LEU A 97 16.10 -10.29 -19.09
C LEU A 97 17.08 -11.31 -19.67
N THR A 98 16.63 -12.11 -20.64
CA THR A 98 17.50 -13.02 -21.37
C THR A 98 18.54 -12.25 -22.21
N PRO A 99 19.68 -12.87 -22.57
CA PRO A 99 20.71 -12.20 -23.36
C PRO A 99 20.25 -11.65 -24.71
N ASP A 100 19.20 -12.24 -25.30
CA ASP A 100 18.60 -11.79 -26.56
C ASP A 100 17.60 -10.62 -26.39
N GLY A 101 17.26 -10.24 -25.15
CA GLY A 101 16.34 -9.14 -24.86
C GLY A 101 14.85 -9.43 -25.12
N ARG A 102 14.49 -10.67 -25.49
CA ARG A 102 13.12 -11.02 -25.93
C ARG A 102 12.27 -11.61 -24.82
N ILE A 103 12.89 -12.17 -23.78
CA ILE A 103 12.21 -12.90 -22.72
C ILE A 103 12.56 -12.29 -21.37
N LEU A 104 11.53 -11.97 -20.59
CA LEU A 104 11.68 -11.54 -19.21
C LEU A 104 11.30 -12.70 -18.29
N ASP A 105 12.22 -13.15 -17.44
CA ASP A 105 11.99 -14.20 -16.46
C ASP A 105 11.58 -13.59 -15.11
N PHE A 106 10.32 -13.78 -14.72
CA PHE A 106 9.78 -13.38 -13.42
C PHE A 106 9.70 -14.58 -12.47
N LYS A 107 10.43 -14.49 -11.36
CA LYS A 107 10.44 -15.51 -10.31
C LYS A 107 10.22 -14.90 -8.93
N GLY A 108 9.40 -15.53 -8.10
CA GLY A 108 9.23 -15.17 -6.69
C GLY A 108 7.84 -14.63 -6.33
N GLU A 109 7.75 -13.88 -5.23
CA GLU A 109 6.48 -13.41 -4.67
C GLU A 109 5.94 -12.17 -5.41
N ILE A 110 4.63 -12.13 -5.64
CA ILE A 110 3.96 -10.92 -6.12
C ILE A 110 3.78 -9.96 -4.93
N THR A 111 4.68 -9.02 -4.77
CA THR A 111 4.69 -8.05 -3.65
C THR A 111 4.65 -6.60 -4.14
N PHE A 112 4.44 -5.67 -3.21
CA PHE A 112 4.43 -4.23 -3.46
C PHE A 112 5.61 -3.77 -4.32
N GLY A 113 5.31 -2.93 -5.29
CA GLY A 113 6.30 -2.34 -6.19
C GLY A 113 6.59 -3.18 -7.44
N LEU A 114 6.10 -4.42 -7.53
CA LEU A 114 6.26 -5.26 -8.73
C LEU A 114 5.73 -4.57 -9.99
N THR A 115 4.51 -4.03 -9.96
CA THR A 115 3.90 -3.34 -11.11
C THR A 115 4.78 -2.20 -11.59
N ARG A 116 5.31 -1.39 -10.67
CA ARG A 116 6.17 -0.23 -10.98
C ARG A 116 7.48 -0.68 -11.62
N ARG A 117 8.12 -1.70 -11.05
CA ARG A 117 9.39 -2.24 -11.56
C ARG A 117 9.20 -2.92 -12.92
N LEU A 118 8.14 -3.71 -13.08
CA LEU A 118 7.81 -4.33 -14.36
C LEU A 118 7.57 -3.27 -15.44
N LYS A 119 6.79 -2.23 -15.15
CA LYS A 119 6.58 -1.11 -16.09
C LYS A 119 7.89 -0.48 -16.53
N LYS A 120 8.80 -0.23 -15.59
CA LYS A 120 10.13 0.33 -15.90
C LYS A 120 10.91 -0.59 -16.85
N VAL A 121 11.03 -1.88 -16.52
CA VAL A 121 11.75 -2.86 -17.36
C VAL A 121 11.15 -2.94 -18.75
N LEU A 122 9.82 -3.04 -18.88
CA LEU A 122 9.15 -3.12 -20.18
C LEU A 122 9.29 -1.82 -20.99
N SER A 123 9.28 -0.65 -20.34
CA SER A 123 9.49 0.63 -21.04
C SER A 123 10.93 0.82 -21.53
N GLU A 124 11.91 0.25 -20.84
CA GLU A 124 13.32 0.32 -21.20
C GLU A 124 13.70 -0.75 -22.24
N ASN A 125 12.89 -1.80 -22.39
CA ASN A 125 13.16 -2.96 -23.25
C ASN A 125 11.89 -3.31 -24.07
N PRO A 126 11.54 -2.50 -25.09
CA PRO A 126 10.32 -2.69 -25.88
C PRO A 126 10.32 -3.96 -26.75
N GLU A 127 11.48 -4.61 -26.90
CA GLU A 127 11.67 -5.86 -27.65
C GLU A 127 11.20 -7.10 -26.86
N ILE A 128 10.85 -6.97 -25.57
CA ILE A 128 10.35 -8.09 -24.77
C ILE A 128 9.01 -8.55 -25.34
N GLU A 129 8.93 -9.83 -25.66
CA GLU A 129 7.72 -10.45 -26.22
C GLU A 129 7.09 -11.45 -25.27
N THR A 130 7.87 -12.05 -24.37
CA THR A 130 7.39 -13.14 -23.51
C THR A 130 7.80 -12.91 -22.06
N LEU A 131 6.84 -13.08 -21.16
CA LEU A 131 7.07 -13.13 -19.72
C LEU A 131 7.00 -14.58 -19.22
N LEU A 132 8.12 -15.12 -18.74
CA LEU A 132 8.13 -16.39 -18.03
C LEU A 132 7.69 -16.14 -16.58
N LEU A 133 6.80 -17.00 -16.08
CA LEU A 133 6.16 -16.83 -14.79
C LEU A 133 6.44 -18.04 -13.88
N SER A 134 7.10 -17.78 -12.75
CA SER A 134 7.32 -18.74 -11.67
C SER A 134 7.01 -18.09 -10.31
N SER A 135 5.78 -18.25 -9.82
CA SER A 135 5.32 -17.61 -8.59
C SER A 135 4.22 -18.41 -7.89
N ALA A 136 4.33 -18.55 -6.57
CA ALA A 136 3.26 -19.07 -5.73
C ALA A 136 2.08 -18.08 -5.56
N GLY A 137 2.20 -16.86 -6.09
CA GLY A 137 1.23 -15.79 -5.98
C GLY A 137 1.68 -14.67 -5.04
N GLY A 138 0.71 -13.96 -4.47
CA GLY A 138 0.95 -12.82 -3.58
C GLY A 138 -0.20 -11.81 -3.63
N LEU A 139 0.14 -10.52 -3.60
CA LEU A 139 -0.82 -9.42 -3.56
C LEU A 139 -1.63 -9.31 -4.85
N ILE A 140 -2.95 -9.53 -4.74
CA ILE A 140 -3.89 -9.45 -5.87
C ILE A 140 -3.85 -8.08 -6.58
N TYR A 141 -3.70 -6.98 -5.83
CA TYR A 141 -3.62 -5.65 -6.42
C TYR A 141 -2.39 -5.46 -7.33
N GLU A 142 -1.23 -5.97 -6.91
CA GLU A 142 -0.01 -5.97 -7.73
C GLU A 142 -0.14 -6.93 -8.90
N ALA A 143 -0.79 -8.09 -8.71
CA ALA A 143 -1.05 -9.01 -9.81
C ALA A 143 -1.91 -8.40 -10.91
N ARG A 144 -2.96 -7.67 -10.55
CA ARG A 144 -3.81 -6.94 -11.51
C ARG A 144 -3.06 -5.82 -12.22
N GLY A 145 -2.21 -5.10 -11.51
CA GLY A 145 -1.34 -4.08 -12.09
C GLY A 145 -0.38 -4.68 -13.13
N ALA A 146 0.29 -5.77 -12.78
CA ALA A 146 1.16 -6.51 -13.68
C ALA A 146 0.39 -7.11 -14.87
N ALA A 147 -0.77 -7.74 -14.64
CA ALA A 147 -1.64 -8.27 -15.69
C ALA A 147 -2.07 -7.20 -16.69
N LYS A 148 -2.42 -5.99 -16.20
CA LYS A 148 -2.72 -4.86 -17.07
C LYS A 148 -1.53 -4.49 -17.95
N LEU A 149 -0.31 -4.43 -17.41
CA LEU A 149 0.90 -4.15 -18.18
C LEU A 149 1.18 -5.24 -19.22
N ILE A 150 1.03 -6.52 -18.87
CA ILE A 150 1.20 -7.65 -19.81
C ILE A 150 0.26 -7.48 -21.01
N ALA A 151 -1.01 -7.14 -20.75
CA ALA A 151 -1.99 -6.90 -21.80
C ALA A 151 -1.70 -5.62 -22.62
N GLU A 152 -1.27 -4.53 -21.97
CA GLU A 152 -0.94 -3.25 -22.62
C GLU A 152 0.28 -3.37 -23.55
N PHE A 153 1.31 -4.11 -23.14
CA PHE A 153 2.51 -4.37 -23.94
C PHE A 153 2.34 -5.54 -24.91
N GLY A 154 1.19 -6.24 -24.89
CA GLY A 154 0.90 -7.33 -25.81
C GLY A 154 1.81 -8.56 -25.63
N LEU A 155 2.27 -8.81 -24.41
CA LEU A 155 3.21 -9.89 -24.13
C LEU A 155 2.54 -11.27 -24.21
N ASN A 156 3.31 -12.28 -24.57
CA ASN A 156 3.00 -13.68 -24.32
C ASN A 156 3.38 -14.04 -22.88
N THR A 157 2.76 -15.09 -22.34
CA THR A 157 3.06 -15.59 -21.00
C THR A 157 3.30 -17.08 -21.03
N GLU A 158 4.35 -17.52 -20.35
CA GLU A 158 4.67 -18.94 -20.20
C GLU A 158 4.85 -19.27 -18.72
N ALA A 159 4.11 -20.26 -18.23
CA ALA A 159 4.30 -20.75 -16.86
C ALA A 159 5.49 -21.73 -16.83
N ARG A 160 6.51 -21.41 -16.02
CA ARG A 160 7.71 -22.24 -15.79
C ARG A 160 7.80 -22.56 -14.30
N GLY A 161 7.83 -23.83 -13.92
CA GLY A 161 7.62 -24.22 -12.53
C GLY A 161 6.19 -23.93 -12.05
N LEU A 162 6.02 -23.46 -10.82
CA LEU A 162 4.70 -23.16 -10.25
C LEU A 162 4.24 -21.74 -10.61
N CYS A 163 3.06 -21.59 -11.20
CA CYS A 163 2.33 -20.32 -11.26
C CYS A 163 0.95 -20.48 -10.63
N ALA A 164 0.80 -20.04 -9.37
CA ALA A 164 -0.39 -20.27 -8.57
C ALA A 164 -1.02 -18.98 -8.04
N SER A 165 -2.28 -19.10 -7.63
CA SER A 165 -3.02 -18.03 -6.96
C SER A 165 -3.05 -16.76 -7.83
N ALA A 166 -2.64 -15.61 -7.28
CA ALA A 166 -2.51 -14.34 -7.99
C ALA A 166 -1.66 -14.40 -9.28
N CYS A 167 -0.70 -15.32 -9.39
CA CYS A 167 0.10 -15.49 -10.61
C CYS A 167 -0.75 -15.86 -11.83
N THR A 168 -1.85 -16.60 -11.61
CA THR A 168 -2.75 -17.01 -12.69
C THR A 168 -3.42 -15.82 -13.40
N LEU A 169 -3.52 -14.66 -12.74
CA LEU A 169 -4.01 -13.42 -13.36
C LEU A 169 -3.00 -12.83 -14.36
N LEU A 170 -1.71 -12.89 -14.03
CA LEU A 170 -0.62 -12.49 -14.94
C LEU A 170 -0.60 -13.43 -16.13
N PHE A 171 -0.67 -14.74 -15.88
CA PHE A 171 -0.70 -15.75 -16.93
C PHE A 171 -1.89 -15.56 -17.88
N ALA A 172 -3.09 -15.32 -17.35
CA ALA A 172 -4.27 -15.07 -18.18
C ALA A 172 -4.18 -13.79 -19.03
N ALA A 173 -3.31 -12.85 -18.67
CA ALA A 173 -3.11 -11.60 -19.39
C ALA A 173 -2.35 -11.75 -20.72
N GLY A 174 -1.63 -12.86 -20.92
CA GLY A 174 -0.85 -13.08 -22.12
C GLY A 174 -1.70 -13.16 -23.39
N ASN A 175 -1.10 -12.78 -24.52
CA ASN A 175 -1.68 -12.96 -25.86
C ASN A 175 -1.66 -14.44 -26.28
N ARG A 176 -0.49 -15.07 -26.15
CA ARG A 176 -0.35 -16.54 -26.13
C ARG A 176 0.02 -16.99 -24.73
N ARG A 177 -0.54 -18.12 -24.32
CA ARG A 177 -0.51 -18.62 -22.94
C ARG A 177 -0.09 -20.07 -22.93
N GLN A 178 1.16 -20.33 -22.58
CA GLN A 178 1.78 -21.65 -22.72
C GLN A 178 2.28 -22.18 -21.38
N ILE A 179 2.34 -23.51 -21.24
CA ILE A 179 2.91 -24.15 -20.05
C ILE A 179 4.22 -24.80 -20.49
N GLY A 180 5.33 -24.38 -19.87
CA GLY A 180 6.64 -24.98 -20.10
C GLY A 180 6.69 -26.43 -19.61
N MET A 181 7.78 -27.15 -19.93
CA MET A 181 7.91 -28.58 -19.62
C MET A 181 7.73 -28.93 -18.13
N ASP A 182 8.11 -28.02 -17.23
CA ASP A 182 7.99 -28.15 -15.77
C ASP A 182 6.91 -27.22 -15.18
N GLY A 183 6.09 -26.62 -16.05
CA GLY A 183 5.08 -25.64 -15.69
C GLY A 183 3.83 -26.26 -15.07
N SER A 184 3.25 -25.57 -14.09
CA SER A 184 1.97 -25.93 -13.48
C SER A 184 1.17 -24.68 -13.11
N LEU A 185 -0.16 -24.79 -13.23
CA LEU A 185 -1.10 -23.74 -12.82
C LEU A 185 -1.91 -24.20 -11.61
N GLY A 186 -1.84 -23.43 -10.53
CA GLY A 186 -2.53 -23.70 -9.28
C GLY A 186 -3.62 -22.67 -9.00
N PHE A 187 -4.86 -23.12 -8.83
CA PHE A 187 -6.02 -22.26 -8.63
C PHE A 187 -6.67 -22.48 -7.27
N HIS A 188 -7.19 -21.40 -6.68
CA HIS A 188 -8.02 -21.42 -5.48
C HIS A 188 -8.75 -20.08 -5.33
N SER A 189 -9.79 -20.05 -4.49
CA SER A 189 -10.46 -18.81 -4.08
C SER A 189 -9.59 -17.93 -3.18
N TYR A 190 -9.91 -16.65 -3.07
CA TYR A 190 -9.12 -15.73 -2.24
C TYR A 190 -9.31 -16.01 -0.75
N GLN A 191 -8.21 -16.04 0.00
CA GLN A 191 -8.21 -15.98 1.46
C GLN A 191 -7.81 -14.57 1.92
N LEU A 192 -8.47 -14.05 2.95
CA LEU A 192 -7.88 -13.00 3.78
C LEU A 192 -6.75 -13.62 4.61
N ARG A 193 -5.51 -13.53 4.12
CA ARG A 193 -4.33 -13.82 4.95
C ARG A 193 -3.99 -12.58 5.80
N HIS A 194 -4.60 -12.49 6.99
CA HIS A 194 -4.14 -11.85 8.25
C HIS A 194 -5.15 -11.02 9.06
N PHE A 195 -4.89 -11.06 10.37
CA PHE A 195 -5.50 -10.44 11.56
C PHE A 195 -5.99 -9.00 11.33
N GLY A 196 -7.24 -8.72 11.73
CA GLY A 196 -7.79 -7.35 11.75
C GLY A 196 -8.30 -6.85 10.40
N GLY A 197 -8.76 -7.77 9.53
CA GLY A 197 -9.29 -7.50 8.19
C GLY A 197 -9.91 -6.11 8.07
N LEU A 198 -9.33 -5.30 7.18
CA LEU A 198 -9.81 -3.94 6.94
C LEU A 198 -11.32 -4.04 6.65
N PRO A 199 -12.20 -3.46 7.49
CA PRO A 199 -13.66 -3.62 7.37
C PRO A 199 -14.21 -3.10 6.02
N GLN A 200 -13.36 -2.44 5.24
CA GLN A 200 -13.65 -1.82 3.96
C GLN A 200 -13.50 -2.78 2.75
N ILE A 201 -12.86 -3.95 2.90
CA ILE A 201 -12.58 -4.85 1.76
C ILE A 201 -13.66 -5.93 1.67
N ASN A 202 -14.49 -5.84 0.63
CA ASN A 202 -15.45 -6.87 0.27
C ASN A 202 -14.79 -7.92 -0.65
N ILE A 203 -14.43 -9.08 -0.09
CA ILE A 203 -13.76 -10.16 -0.83
C ILE A 203 -14.59 -10.63 -2.02
N GLU A 204 -15.90 -10.81 -1.86
CA GLU A 204 -16.77 -11.29 -2.95
C GLU A 204 -16.77 -10.33 -4.13
N LYS A 205 -16.76 -9.02 -3.86
CA LYS A 205 -16.67 -8.00 -4.91
C LYS A 205 -15.33 -8.10 -5.65
N GLU A 206 -14.24 -8.31 -4.91
CA GLU A 206 -12.91 -8.46 -5.48
C GLU A 206 -12.77 -9.77 -6.30
N GLN A 207 -13.31 -10.88 -5.81
CA GLN A 207 -13.37 -12.15 -6.55
C GLN A 207 -14.19 -12.01 -7.83
N LYS A 208 -15.41 -11.44 -7.75
CA LYS A 208 -16.25 -11.17 -8.93
C LYS A 208 -15.57 -10.31 -9.99
N ARG A 209 -14.68 -9.40 -9.58
CA ARG A 209 -13.87 -8.61 -10.52
C ARG A 209 -12.89 -9.49 -11.29
N ASP A 210 -12.22 -10.41 -10.61
CA ASP A 210 -11.23 -11.29 -11.21
C ASP A 210 -11.87 -12.47 -11.98
N GLU A 211 -13.06 -12.92 -11.57
CA GLU A 211 -13.91 -13.81 -12.37
C GLU A 211 -14.20 -13.21 -13.74
N LYS A 212 -14.74 -11.99 -13.77
CA LYS A 212 -15.03 -11.26 -15.02
C LYS A 212 -13.78 -11.04 -15.85
N TYR A 213 -12.65 -10.78 -15.20
CA TYR A 213 -11.38 -10.63 -15.88
C TYR A 213 -10.98 -11.94 -16.58
N LEU A 214 -10.97 -13.08 -15.88
CA LEU A 214 -10.63 -14.38 -16.48
C LEU A 214 -11.56 -14.74 -17.64
N ILE A 215 -12.87 -14.52 -17.48
CA ILE A 215 -13.86 -14.71 -18.56
C ILE A 215 -13.54 -13.81 -19.76
N SER A 216 -13.21 -12.53 -19.51
CA SER A 216 -12.82 -11.60 -20.59
C SER A 216 -11.53 -11.99 -21.32
N ARG A 217 -10.69 -12.83 -20.69
CA ARG A 217 -9.49 -13.44 -21.30
C ARG A 217 -9.79 -14.79 -21.98
N GLY A 218 -11.07 -15.11 -22.20
CA GLY A 218 -11.51 -16.31 -22.89
C GLY A 218 -11.48 -17.59 -22.06
N VAL A 219 -11.37 -17.48 -20.74
CA VAL A 219 -11.50 -18.64 -19.85
C VAL A 219 -12.98 -18.99 -19.68
N SER A 220 -13.35 -20.26 -19.77
CA SER A 220 -14.74 -20.69 -19.67
C SER A 220 -15.35 -20.40 -18.29
N GLU A 221 -16.63 -20.04 -18.27
CA GLU A 221 -17.36 -19.72 -17.03
C GLU A 221 -17.34 -20.89 -16.04
N ASP A 222 -17.52 -22.13 -16.51
CA ASP A 222 -17.49 -23.33 -15.67
C ASP A 222 -16.13 -23.53 -14.98
N PHE A 223 -15.04 -23.24 -15.71
CA PHE A 223 -13.70 -23.33 -15.14
C PHE A 223 -13.49 -22.24 -14.09
N VAL A 224 -13.85 -21.00 -14.42
CA VAL A 224 -13.76 -19.86 -13.48
C VAL A 224 -14.56 -20.13 -12.22
N LYS A 225 -15.81 -20.58 -12.35
CA LYS A 225 -16.65 -20.96 -11.22
C LYS A 225 -15.95 -22.00 -10.32
N LYS A 226 -15.37 -23.05 -10.91
CA LYS A 226 -14.62 -24.07 -10.17
C LYS A 226 -13.39 -23.51 -9.46
N VAL A 227 -12.69 -22.53 -10.05
CA VAL A 227 -11.56 -21.83 -9.39
C VAL A 227 -12.03 -21.17 -8.09
N PHE A 228 -13.13 -20.43 -8.13
CA PHE A 228 -13.62 -19.67 -6.97
C PHE A 228 -14.46 -20.51 -5.98
N GLU A 229 -14.91 -21.70 -6.37
CA GLU A 229 -15.45 -22.72 -5.45
C GLU A 229 -14.34 -23.52 -4.73
N THR A 230 -13.11 -23.52 -5.26
CA THR A 230 -11.99 -24.22 -4.62
C THR A 230 -11.59 -23.50 -3.34
N SER A 231 -11.55 -24.22 -2.22
CA SER A 231 -11.17 -23.68 -0.91
C SER A 231 -9.84 -22.92 -0.97
N ALA A 232 -9.78 -21.77 -0.29
CA ALA A 232 -8.59 -20.93 -0.28
C ALA A 232 -7.36 -21.59 0.39
N GLU A 233 -7.56 -22.69 1.13
CA GLU A 233 -6.50 -23.47 1.78
C GLU A 233 -5.93 -24.58 0.88
N LYS A 234 -6.57 -24.88 -0.25
CA LYS A 234 -6.19 -25.99 -1.13
C LYS A 234 -5.94 -25.48 -2.55
N LEU A 235 -4.83 -25.88 -3.14
CA LEU A 235 -4.57 -25.64 -4.55
C LEU A 235 -5.20 -26.75 -5.40
N TRP A 236 -6.04 -26.34 -6.35
CA TRP A 236 -6.48 -27.20 -7.44
C TRP A 236 -5.53 -27.07 -8.63
N PHE A 237 -5.00 -28.20 -9.10
CA PHE A 237 -4.15 -28.31 -10.27
C PHE A 237 -4.93 -29.00 -11.41
N PRO A 238 -5.41 -28.27 -12.41
CA PRO A 238 -6.10 -28.85 -13.56
C PRO A 238 -5.13 -29.56 -14.50
N SER A 239 -5.62 -30.57 -15.24
CA SER A 239 -4.83 -31.23 -16.28
C SER A 239 -4.64 -30.34 -17.51
N ALA A 240 -3.65 -30.63 -18.35
CA ALA A 240 -3.42 -29.89 -19.60
C ALA A 240 -4.66 -29.85 -20.52
N ASP A 241 -5.42 -30.94 -20.59
CA ASP A 241 -6.67 -31.02 -21.35
C ASP A 241 -7.75 -30.09 -20.76
N GLN A 242 -7.87 -30.03 -19.43
CA GLN A 242 -8.79 -29.11 -18.76
C GLN A 242 -8.41 -27.66 -19.03
N LEU A 243 -7.12 -27.32 -18.97
CA LEU A 243 -6.62 -25.96 -19.22
C LEU A 243 -6.87 -25.53 -20.67
N THR A 244 -6.66 -26.43 -21.62
CA THR A 244 -6.87 -26.16 -23.05
C THR A 244 -8.35 -26.02 -23.38
N LYS A 245 -9.19 -26.96 -22.94
CA LYS A 245 -10.65 -26.91 -23.16
C LYS A 245 -11.30 -25.69 -22.51
N ALA A 246 -10.78 -25.26 -21.36
CA ALA A 246 -11.26 -24.09 -20.65
C ALA A 246 -10.73 -22.77 -21.23
N GLY A 247 -9.86 -22.78 -22.24
CA GLY A 247 -9.29 -21.56 -22.79
C GLY A 247 -8.32 -20.85 -21.85
N VAL A 248 -7.69 -21.57 -20.91
CA VAL A 248 -6.63 -21.04 -20.04
C VAL A 248 -5.30 -21.00 -20.79
N THR A 249 -4.98 -22.08 -21.51
CA THR A 249 -3.83 -22.16 -22.42
C THR A 249 -4.25 -21.89 -23.86
N THR A 250 -3.35 -21.31 -24.65
CA THR A 250 -3.58 -20.93 -26.06
C THR A 250 -2.30 -21.12 -26.87
N ASN A 251 -2.47 -21.55 -28.13
CA ASN A 251 -1.38 -21.78 -29.08
C ASN A 251 -0.87 -20.49 -29.73
#